data_AF-A0A838QUD1-F1
#
_entry.id   AF-A0A838QUD1-F1
#
_cell.length_a   1.000
_cell.length_b   1.000
_cell.length_c   1.000
_cell.angle_alpha   90.00
_cell.angle_beta   90.00
_cell.angle_gamma   90.00
#
_symmetry.space_group_name_H-M   'P 1'
#
loop_
_entity.id
_entity.type
_entity.pdbx_description
1 polymer ?
#
loop_
_entity_poly.entity_id
_entity_poly.type
_entity_poly.pdbx_seq_one_letter_code
_entity_poly.pdbx_strand_id
1 'polypeptide(L)' 'LAQWRGDFGAAGSDADADGDSDGNDFLIWQRNLGAGTPPPSTPAVGAVPEPASWALCALGIVIATAAGRRKQIA' A
#
# COMPACT_ATOMS: atom_id res chain seq x y z
N LEU A 1 -0.36 -8.77 -8.81
CA LEU A 1 0.11 -9.96 -8.06
C LEU A 1 -0.76 -11.20 -8.29
N ALA A 2 -2.10 -11.09 -8.34
CA ALA A 2 -2.97 -12.24 -8.64
C ALA A 2 -2.71 -12.82 -10.04
N GLN A 3 -2.61 -11.97 -11.07
CA GLN A 3 -2.30 -12.38 -12.45
C GLN A 3 -0.96 -13.10 -12.54
N TRP A 4 0.11 -12.43 -12.09
CA TRP A 4 1.46 -12.99 -12.10
C TRP A 4 1.58 -14.35 -11.40
N ARG A 5 0.86 -14.54 -10.29
CA ARG A 5 0.82 -15.84 -9.60
C ARG A 5 0.05 -16.91 -10.37
N GLY A 6 -0.96 -16.54 -11.15
CA GLY A 6 -1.73 -17.46 -11.98
C GLY A 6 -0.98 -17.85 -13.25
N ASP A 7 -0.16 -16.94 -13.77
CA ASP A 7 0.55 -17.13 -15.03
C ASP A 7 1.91 -17.81 -14.85
N PHE A 8 2.48 -17.88 -13.64
CA PHE A 8 3.81 -18.45 -13.41
C PHE A 8 3.97 -19.86 -14.02
N GLY A 9 4.93 -20.00 -14.96
CA GLY A 9 5.15 -21.23 -15.73
C GLY A 9 4.20 -21.47 -16.92
N ALA A 10 3.41 -20.47 -17.31
CA ALA A 10 2.54 -20.47 -18.48
C ALA A 10 2.69 -19.15 -19.25
N ALA A 11 2.31 -19.09 -20.53
CA ALA A 11 2.58 -17.93 -21.38
C ALA A 11 1.71 -16.67 -21.12
N GLY A 12 1.01 -16.58 -19.97
CA GLY A 12 0.03 -15.51 -19.71
C GLY A 12 0.64 -14.13 -19.47
N SER A 13 1.90 -14.10 -19.04
CA SER A 13 2.68 -12.90 -18.77
C SER A 13 4.11 -13.03 -19.34
N ASP A 14 4.21 -13.65 -20.53
CA ASP A 14 5.43 -13.95 -21.29
C ASP A 14 5.96 -12.70 -22.00
N ALA A 15 6.99 -12.08 -21.43
CA ALA A 15 7.57 -10.83 -21.91
C ALA A 15 8.79 -11.05 -22.82
N ASP A 16 9.46 -12.20 -22.74
CA ASP A 16 10.57 -12.55 -23.63
C ASP A 16 10.18 -13.49 -24.79
N ALA A 17 8.93 -13.95 -24.82
CA ALA A 17 8.33 -14.83 -25.81
C ALA A 17 8.90 -16.27 -25.81
N ASP A 18 9.33 -16.77 -24.65
CA ASP A 18 9.88 -18.13 -24.51
C ASP A 18 8.84 -19.22 -24.20
N GLY A 19 7.58 -18.81 -24.00
CA GLY A 19 6.45 -19.70 -23.77
C GLY A 19 6.15 -19.97 -22.31
N ASP A 20 6.83 -19.32 -21.37
CA ASP A 20 6.47 -19.35 -19.96
C ASP A 20 6.37 -17.95 -19.32
N SER A 21 6.43 -17.90 -18.00
CA SER A 21 6.32 -16.66 -17.24
C SER A 21 7.11 -16.85 -15.96
N ASP A 22 8.28 -16.22 -15.92
CA ASP A 22 9.25 -16.43 -14.87
C ASP A 22 9.99 -15.14 -14.44
N GLY A 23 11.10 -15.30 -13.73
CA GLY A 23 11.89 -14.15 -13.26
C GLY A 23 12.43 -13.26 -14.38
N ASN A 24 12.73 -13.81 -15.56
CA ASN A 24 13.24 -13.06 -16.69
C ASN A 24 12.17 -12.10 -17.25
N ASP A 25 10.93 -12.59 -17.39
CA ASP A 25 9.81 -11.75 -17.81
C ASP A 25 9.52 -10.64 -16.82
N PHE A 26 9.55 -10.97 -15.53
CA PHE A 26 9.37 -9.99 -14.46
C PHE A 26 10.41 -8.86 -14.56
N LEU A 27 11.67 -9.20 -14.86
CA LEU A 27 12.73 -8.20 -15.04
C LEU A 27 12.48 -7.32 -16.27
N ILE A 28 11.94 -7.87 -17.37
CA ILE A 28 11.55 -7.10 -18.55
C ILE A 28 10.44 -6.12 -18.19
N TRP A 29 9.41 -6.57 -17.48
CA TRP A 29 8.35 -5.71 -16.97
C TRP A 29 8.91 -4.59 -16.09
N GLN A 30 9.79 -4.91 -15.14
CA GLN A 30 10.39 -3.91 -14.25
C GLN A 30 11.15 -2.83 -15.02
N ARG A 31 11.93 -3.20 -16.03
CA ARG A 31 12.68 -2.25 -16.87
C ARG A 31 11.77 -1.34 -17.68
N ASN A 32 10.61 -1.85 -18.08
CA ASN A 32 9.63 -1.10 -18.87
C ASN A 32 8.61 -0.33 -18.01
N LEU A 33 8.61 -0.51 -16.68
CA LEU A 33 7.69 0.19 -15.80
C LEU A 33 7.96 1.71 -15.86
N GLY A 34 7.06 2.45 -16.50
CA GLY A 34 7.18 3.89 -16.72
C GLY A 34 7.95 4.29 -17.99
N ALA A 35 8.46 3.33 -18.77
CA ALA A 35 9.00 3.60 -20.09
C ALA A 35 7.86 3.93 -21.06
N GLY A 36 7.72 5.20 -21.43
CA GLY A 36 6.67 5.67 -22.35
C GLY A 36 5.57 6.51 -21.70
N THR A 37 5.53 6.61 -20.37
CA THR A 37 4.78 7.69 -19.72
C THR A 37 5.63 8.96 -19.80
N PRO A 38 5.10 10.09 -20.33
CA PRO A 38 5.73 11.39 -20.07
C PRO A 38 5.96 11.50 -18.55
N PRO A 39 7.03 12.20 -18.10
CA PRO A 39 7.35 12.32 -16.69
C PRO A 39 6.04 12.60 -15.96
N PRO A 40 5.67 11.79 -14.95
CA PRO A 40 4.38 11.91 -14.32
C PRO A 40 4.22 13.38 -13.99
N SER A 41 3.19 14.03 -14.56
CA SER A 41 2.75 15.33 -14.07
C SER A 41 2.64 15.13 -12.58
N THR A 42 3.59 15.74 -11.86
CA THR A 42 3.88 15.44 -10.46
C THR A 42 2.56 15.26 -9.75
N PRO A 43 2.23 14.06 -9.23
CA PRO A 43 0.95 13.88 -8.55
C PRO A 43 0.89 15.00 -7.53
N ALA A 44 -0.19 15.77 -7.54
CA ALA A 44 -0.41 16.76 -6.50
C ALA A 44 -0.29 15.99 -5.19
N VAL A 45 0.80 16.23 -4.45
CA VAL A 45 1.00 15.65 -3.12
C VAL A 45 -0.02 16.35 -2.25
N GLY A 46 -1.26 15.88 -2.32
CA GLY A 46 -2.31 16.29 -1.40
C GLY A 46 -1.78 15.96 -0.02
N ALA A 47 -1.85 16.93 0.88
CA ALA A 47 -1.48 16.69 2.27
C ALA A 47 -2.22 15.44 2.74
N VAL A 48 -1.48 14.38 3.05
CA VAL A 48 -2.05 13.19 3.67
C VAL A 48 -2.50 13.66 5.05
N PRO A 49 -3.82 13.66 5.35
CA PRO A 49 -4.28 14.08 6.67
C PRO A 49 -3.56 13.25 7.73
N GLU A 50 -3.00 13.91 8.74
CA GLU A 50 -2.29 13.20 9.79
C GLU A 50 -3.20 12.14 10.41
N PRO A 51 -2.73 10.90 10.65
CA PRO A 51 -3.54 9.88 11.30
C PRO A 51 -4.10 10.40 12.63
N ALA A 52 -5.40 10.17 12.89
CA ALA A 52 -6.09 10.62 14.10
C ALA A 52 -5.60 9.96 15.41
N SER A 53 -4.42 9.34 15.41
CA SER A 53 -3.78 8.66 16.54
C SER A 53 -3.70 9.55 17.77
N TRP A 54 -3.29 10.82 17.61
CA TRP A 54 -3.22 11.77 18.72
C TRP A 54 -4.59 12.11 19.31
N ALA A 55 -5.60 12.28 18.46
CA ALA A 55 -6.97 12.54 18.90
C ALA A 55 -7.55 11.34 19.67
N LEU A 56 -7.29 10.12 19.20
CA LEU A 56 -7.73 8.89 19.87
C LEU A 56 -6.99 8.67 21.20
N CYS A 57 -5.69 8.92 21.27
CA CYS A 57 -4.93 8.88 22.52
C CYS A 57 -5.46 9.89 23.54
N ALA A 58 -5.69 11.14 23.11
CA ALA A 58 -6.26 12.18 23.97
C ALA A 58 -7.67 11.80 24.48
N LEU A 59 -8.53 11.29 23.60
CA LEU A 59 -9.86 10.81 23.96
C LEU A 59 -9.79 9.65 24.97
N GLY A 60 -8.89 8.70 24.76
CA GLY A 60 -8.66 7.59 25.70
C GLY A 60 -8.25 8.05 27.10
N ILE A 61 -7.36 9.05 27.19
CA ILE A 61 -6.95 9.65 28.46
C ILE A 61 -8.14 10.33 29.16
N VAL A 62 -8.97 11.07 28.41
CA VAL A 62 -10.17 11.73 28.96
C VAL A 62 -11.15 10.70 29.51
N ILE A 63 -11.42 9.63 28.76
CA ILE A 63 -12.33 8.56 29.20
C ILE A 63 -11.80 7.85 30.45
N ALA A 64 -10.50 7.51 30.48
CA ALA A 64 -9.87 6.82 31.60
C ALA A 64 -9.89 7.66 32.89
N THR A 65 -9.57 8.95 32.80
CA THR A 65 -9.58 9.86 33.96
C THR A 65 -10.99 10.13 34.48
N ALA A 66 -11.98 10.27 33.59
CA ALA A 66 -13.38 10.42 33.98
C ALA A 66 -13.94 9.16 34.67
N ALA A 67 -13.58 7.97 34.18
CA ALA A 67 -13.97 6.70 34.79
C ALA A 67 -13.32 6.49 36.17
N GLY A 68 -12.03 6.86 36.32
CA GLY A 68 -11.31 6.75 37.60
C GLY A 68 -11.88 7.66 38.69
N ARG A 69 -12.27 8.88 38.35
CA ARG A 69 -12.89 9.84 39.29
C ARG A 69 -14.24 9.37 39.82
N ARG A 70 -15.06 8.71 38.99
CA ARG A 70 -16.35 8.15 39.41
C ARG A 70 -16.20 6.99 40.39
N LYS A 71 -15.14 6.18 40.26
CA LYS A 71 -14.85 5.06 41.16
C LYS A 71 -14.33 5.47 42.55
N GLN A 72 -13.84 6.70 42.70
CA GLN A 72 -13.30 7.21 43.96
C GLN A 72 -14.36 7.88 44.86
N ILE A 73 -15.56 8.14 44.33
CA ILE A 73 -16.64 8.86 45.02
C ILE A 73 -17.76 7.90 45.50
N ALA A 74 -17.69 6.62 45.12
CA ALA A 74 -18.54 5.54 45.61
C ALA A 74 -17.80 4.74 46.69
#